data_AF-A0AAD9WIL8-F1
#
_entry.id   AF-A0AAD9WIL8-F1
#
_cell.length_a   1.000
_cell.length_b   1.000
_cell.length_c   1.000
_cell.angle_alpha   90.00
_cell.angle_beta   90.00
_cell.angle_gamma   90.00
#
_symmetry.space_group_name_H-M   'P 1'
#
loop_
_entity.id
_entity.type
_entity.pdbx_description
1 polymer ?
#
loop_
_entity_poly.entity_id
_entity_poly.type
_entity_poly.pdbx_seq_one_letter_code
_entity_poly.pdbx_strand_id
1 'polypeptide(L)'
;MDAQLHPRHSTSFRFVLFSSSSSSSSFFDLVLAEPHMKGDIYDQKSLLSAIKQVDVVISTVGIAQLEDQDRIVAAIKAAGNIKRFLPSEFGTDVDRVHAVEPAKAGYAIKAKIRRLVEAEGIPYTYVASNSFGSYYLPTLSQPEATAPPRDKVVILGDGNAKAVFNNEDGIGTYTIKAVDDPRTLNKILYIKPPANTYSMNELVSWWERKIGKTLERVYVLEEQVLKNIQACPIILQRRWLRATCFLALYHSIFVKGDQTNFEIEPSFGVEASELYPDVKYMTVDQCLDQFV
;
A
#
# COMPACT_ATOMS: atom_id res chain seq x y z
N MET A 1 -22.63 -17.63 38.88
CA MET A 1 -23.31 -17.70 37.57
C MET A 1 -22.44 -16.90 36.63
N ASP A 2 -21.29 -17.47 36.27
CA ASP A 2 -20.31 -16.83 35.39
C ASP A 2 -20.62 -17.25 33.96
N ALA A 3 -21.26 -16.33 33.22
CA ALA A 3 -21.37 -16.46 31.78
C ALA A 3 -20.01 -16.15 31.17
N GLN A 4 -19.22 -17.19 30.92
CA GLN A 4 -18.06 -17.12 30.03
C GLN A 4 -18.53 -16.58 28.67
N LEU A 5 -18.16 -15.34 28.38
CA LEU A 5 -18.20 -14.77 27.04
C LEU A 5 -17.17 -15.53 26.19
N HIS A 6 -17.60 -16.62 25.57
CA HIS A 6 -16.89 -17.21 24.46
C HIS A 6 -16.80 -16.16 23.33
N PRO A 7 -15.61 -15.87 22.77
CA PRO A 7 -15.54 -15.16 21.51
C PRO A 7 -16.07 -16.09 20.41
N ARG A 8 -17.37 -15.97 20.13
CA ARG A 8 -17.95 -16.47 18.87
C ARG A 8 -17.61 -15.44 17.82
N HIS A 9 -16.81 -15.83 16.83
CA HIS A 9 -16.85 -15.47 15.40
C HIS A 9 -15.45 -15.73 14.81
N SER A 10 -15.09 -17.01 14.68
CA SER A 10 -14.11 -17.39 13.67
C SER A 10 -14.84 -17.35 12.33
N THR A 11 -14.95 -16.18 11.71
CA THR A 11 -15.43 -16.08 10.33
C THR A 11 -14.41 -16.81 9.45
N SER A 12 -14.79 -17.98 8.96
CA SER A 12 -13.97 -18.72 7.99
C SER A 12 -14.24 -18.12 6.61
N PHE A 13 -13.22 -17.48 6.03
CA PHE A 13 -13.27 -17.04 4.64
C PHE A 13 -12.87 -18.18 3.71
N ARG A 14 -13.60 -18.33 2.61
CA ARG A 14 -13.17 -19.14 1.47
C ARG A 14 -12.51 -18.19 0.46
N PHE A 15 -11.25 -18.45 0.12
CA PHE A 15 -10.56 -17.60 -0.84
C PHE A 15 -10.73 -18.17 -2.25
N VAL A 16 -10.84 -17.28 -3.24
CA VAL A 16 -10.74 -17.68 -4.64
C VAL A 16 -9.75 -16.78 -5.34
N LEU A 17 -8.69 -17.40 -5.88
CA LEU A 17 -7.66 -16.66 -6.59
C LEU A 17 -8.02 -16.58 -8.08
N PHE A 18 -7.98 -15.37 -8.63
CA PHE A 18 -8.10 -15.12 -10.06
C PHE A 18 -6.74 -14.72 -10.63
N SER A 19 -6.22 -15.49 -11.59
CA SER A 19 -4.95 -15.17 -12.25
C SER A 19 -5.04 -15.31 -13.77
N SER A 20 -4.14 -14.62 -14.47
CA SER A 20 -3.99 -14.73 -15.92
C SER A 20 -3.85 -16.19 -16.35
N SER A 21 -4.47 -16.55 -17.47
CA SER A 21 -4.31 -17.86 -18.12
C SER A 21 -2.86 -18.16 -18.50
N SER A 22 -2.04 -17.12 -18.70
CA SER A 22 -0.61 -17.22 -19.01
C SER A 22 0.31 -17.30 -17.78
N SER A 23 -0.22 -17.16 -16.56
CA SER A 23 0.57 -17.31 -15.34
C SER A 23 0.95 -18.78 -15.12
N SER A 24 2.23 -19.03 -14.79
CA SER A 24 2.71 -20.37 -14.43
C SER A 24 1.98 -20.88 -13.19
N SER A 25 1.26 -21.99 -13.31
CA SER A 25 0.46 -22.58 -12.23
C SER A 25 1.30 -23.03 -11.03
N SER A 26 2.60 -23.26 -11.23
CA SER A 26 3.52 -23.75 -10.18
C SER A 26 3.68 -22.82 -8.96
N PHE A 27 3.41 -21.51 -9.08
CA PHE A 27 3.49 -20.62 -7.91
C PHE A 27 2.23 -20.69 -7.04
N PHE A 28 1.06 -20.88 -7.66
CA PHE A 28 -0.22 -20.87 -6.94
C PHE A 28 -0.61 -22.24 -6.40
N ASP A 29 -0.29 -23.31 -7.16
CA ASP A 29 -0.50 -24.70 -6.73
C ASP A 29 0.37 -25.07 -5.50
N LEU A 30 1.49 -24.36 -5.29
CA LEU A 30 2.44 -24.62 -4.20
C LEU A 30 2.10 -23.87 -2.90
N VAL A 31 1.29 -22.82 -2.97
CA VAL A 31 1.10 -21.87 -1.86
C VAL A 31 -0.32 -21.88 -1.29
N LEU A 32 -1.34 -22.27 -2.07
CA LEU A 32 -2.73 -22.21 -1.62
C LEU A 32 -3.49 -23.51 -1.94
N ALA A 33 -4.05 -24.16 -0.92
CA ALA A 33 -5.02 -25.25 -1.09
C ALA A 33 -6.44 -24.72 -1.45
N GLU A 34 -6.51 -23.52 -2.03
CA GLU A 34 -7.74 -22.78 -2.27
C GLU A 34 -8.20 -22.94 -3.72
N PRO A 35 -9.51 -22.81 -3.99
CA PRO A 35 -10.03 -22.78 -5.36
C PRO A 35 -9.31 -21.75 -6.24
N HIS A 36 -8.81 -22.19 -7.39
CA HIS A 36 -8.14 -21.33 -8.38
C HIS A 36 -9.01 -21.17 -9.61
N MET A 37 -9.24 -19.92 -10.01
CA MET A 37 -9.91 -19.56 -11.26
C MET A 37 -8.91 -18.93 -12.22
N LYS A 38 -8.72 -19.57 -13.38
CA LYS A 38 -8.00 -18.95 -14.49
C LYS A 38 -8.95 -18.05 -15.27
N GLY A 39 -8.51 -16.84 -15.57
CA GLY A 39 -9.23 -15.92 -16.44
C GLY A 39 -8.33 -14.75 -16.84
N ASP A 40 -8.94 -13.72 -17.41
CA ASP A 40 -8.25 -12.51 -17.84
C ASP A 40 -9.10 -11.28 -17.48
N ILE A 41 -8.49 -10.23 -16.93
CA ILE A 41 -9.18 -8.96 -16.64
C ILE A 41 -9.71 -8.30 -17.93
N TYR A 42 -9.14 -8.64 -19.08
CA TYR A 42 -9.60 -8.20 -20.40
C TYR A 42 -10.73 -9.07 -20.96
N ASP A 43 -10.97 -10.27 -20.41
CA ASP A 43 -12.12 -11.11 -20.73
C ASP A 43 -13.24 -10.92 -19.70
N GLN A 44 -14.18 -10.03 -20.05
CA GLN A 44 -15.35 -9.70 -19.24
C GLN A 44 -16.20 -10.92 -18.85
N LYS A 45 -16.28 -11.96 -19.70
CA LYS A 45 -17.07 -13.15 -19.37
C LYS A 45 -16.42 -13.94 -18.25
N SER A 46 -15.09 -14.11 -18.30
CA SER A 46 -14.33 -14.79 -17.25
C SER A 46 -14.42 -14.04 -15.92
N LEU A 47 -14.26 -12.71 -15.96
CA LEU A 47 -14.28 -11.85 -14.79
C LEU A 47 -15.67 -11.84 -14.13
N LEU A 48 -16.74 -11.71 -14.91
CA LEU A 48 -18.11 -11.78 -14.40
C LEU A 48 -18.44 -13.15 -13.79
N SER A 49 -18.03 -14.24 -14.44
CA SER A 49 -18.24 -15.60 -13.93
C SER A 49 -17.51 -15.81 -12.60
N ALA A 50 -16.33 -15.21 -12.44
CA ALA A 50 -15.56 -15.26 -11.21
C ALA A 50 -16.25 -14.47 -10.09
N ILE A 51 -16.63 -13.23 -10.37
CA ILE A 51 -17.24 -12.30 -9.39
C ILE A 51 -18.60 -12.82 -8.87
N LYS A 52 -19.38 -13.51 -9.70
CA LYS A 52 -20.66 -14.11 -9.27
C LYS A 52 -20.52 -15.20 -8.19
N GLN A 53 -19.33 -15.72 -7.95
CA GLN A 53 -19.07 -16.80 -6.99
C GLN A 53 -18.60 -16.30 -5.61
N VAL A 54 -18.40 -14.99 -5.44
CA VAL A 54 -17.80 -14.40 -4.22
C VAL A 54 -18.65 -13.24 -3.70
N ASP A 55 -18.51 -12.92 -2.41
CA ASP A 55 -19.17 -11.75 -1.81
C ASP A 55 -18.25 -10.53 -1.76
N VAL A 56 -16.93 -10.73 -1.81
CA VAL A 56 -15.92 -9.69 -1.70
C VAL A 56 -14.92 -9.81 -2.84
N VAL A 57 -14.53 -8.68 -3.42
CA VAL A 57 -13.44 -8.61 -4.41
C VAL A 57 -12.31 -7.76 -3.85
N ILE A 58 -11.09 -8.29 -3.85
CA ILE A 58 -9.87 -7.54 -3.55
C ILE A 58 -9.01 -7.53 -4.81
N SER A 59 -8.69 -6.33 -5.31
CA SER A 59 -7.80 -6.12 -6.45
C SER A 59 -6.41 -5.75 -5.96
N THR A 60 -5.40 -6.55 -6.30
CA THR A 60 -3.98 -6.28 -6.03
C THR A 60 -3.19 -6.14 -7.32
N VAL A 61 -3.82 -5.65 -8.40
CA VAL A 61 -3.17 -5.49 -9.70
C VAL A 61 -2.04 -4.46 -9.63
N GLY A 62 -0.97 -4.71 -10.38
CA GLY A 62 0.21 -3.83 -10.40
C GLY A 62 -0.02 -2.53 -11.17
N ILE A 63 0.99 -1.66 -11.15
CA ILE A 63 0.98 -0.33 -11.79
C ILE A 63 0.52 -0.41 -13.26
N ALA A 64 0.94 -1.43 -14.00
CA ALA A 64 0.64 -1.58 -15.42
C ALA A 64 -0.86 -1.83 -15.71
N GLN A 65 -1.65 -2.24 -14.71
CA GLN A 65 -3.07 -2.54 -14.83
C GLN A 65 -3.96 -1.65 -13.94
N LEU A 66 -3.42 -0.56 -13.38
CA LEU A 66 -4.20 0.33 -12.51
C LEU A 66 -5.40 0.94 -13.23
N GLU A 67 -5.22 1.36 -14.49
CA GLU A 67 -6.31 1.89 -15.32
C GLU A 67 -7.34 0.83 -15.68
N ASP A 68 -6.90 -0.43 -15.80
CA ASP A 68 -7.76 -1.55 -16.22
C ASP A 68 -8.73 -2.02 -15.14
N GLN A 69 -8.67 -1.44 -13.94
CA GLN A 69 -9.62 -1.74 -12.85
C GLN A 69 -11.04 -1.26 -13.17
N ASP A 70 -11.23 -0.36 -14.14
CA ASP A 70 -12.56 0.00 -14.65
C ASP A 70 -13.36 -1.22 -15.15
N ARG A 71 -12.66 -2.22 -15.72
CA ARG A 71 -13.24 -3.49 -16.14
C ARG A 71 -13.72 -4.32 -14.95
N ILE A 72 -12.98 -4.31 -13.84
CA ILE A 72 -13.36 -4.98 -12.59
C ILE A 72 -14.62 -4.30 -12.03
N VAL A 73 -14.63 -2.96 -12.00
CA VAL A 73 -15.79 -2.19 -11.54
C VAL A 73 -17.04 -2.50 -12.37
N ALA A 74 -16.92 -2.51 -13.70
CA ALA A 74 -18.02 -2.86 -14.60
C ALA A 74 -18.54 -4.29 -14.36
N ALA A 75 -17.64 -5.26 -14.16
CA ALA A 75 -18.02 -6.64 -13.88
C ALA A 75 -18.69 -6.80 -12.50
N ILE A 76 -18.20 -6.10 -11.47
CA ILE A 76 -18.83 -6.05 -10.14
C ILE A 76 -20.26 -5.51 -10.25
N LYS A 77 -20.43 -4.40 -10.96
CA LYS A 77 -21.74 -3.78 -11.18
C LYS A 77 -22.71 -4.74 -11.88
N ALA A 78 -22.23 -5.41 -12.93
CA ALA A 78 -23.04 -6.37 -13.69
C ALA A 78 -23.38 -7.63 -12.88
N ALA A 79 -22.53 -8.06 -11.96
CA ALA A 79 -22.76 -9.23 -11.11
C ALA A 79 -23.83 -8.93 -10.03
N GLY A 80 -23.77 -7.75 -9.41
CA GLY A 80 -24.77 -7.26 -8.45
C GLY A 80 -24.77 -7.96 -7.09
N ASN A 81 -23.89 -8.94 -6.86
CA ASN A 81 -23.82 -9.71 -5.61
C ASN A 81 -22.75 -9.20 -4.61
N ILE A 82 -21.83 -8.33 -5.03
CA ILE A 82 -20.68 -7.92 -4.21
C ILE A 82 -21.09 -7.03 -3.02
N LYS A 83 -20.59 -7.42 -1.84
CA LYS A 83 -20.79 -6.79 -0.53
C LYS A 83 -19.65 -5.86 -0.14
N ARG A 84 -18.45 -6.06 -0.71
CA ARG A 84 -17.30 -5.17 -0.55
C ARG A 84 -16.32 -5.29 -1.71
N PHE A 85 -15.84 -4.15 -2.21
CA PHE A 85 -14.74 -4.05 -3.14
C PHE A 85 -13.57 -3.29 -2.52
N LEU A 86 -12.37 -3.87 -2.60
CA LEU A 86 -11.12 -3.23 -2.22
C LEU A 86 -10.28 -3.09 -3.50
N PRO A 87 -10.24 -1.90 -4.13
CA PRO A 87 -9.40 -1.67 -5.30
C PRO A 87 -7.90 -1.72 -4.95
N SER A 88 -7.04 -1.75 -5.98
CA SER A 88 -5.58 -1.73 -5.84
C SER A 88 -5.09 -0.36 -5.37
N GLU A 89 -5.18 -0.16 -4.05
CA GLU A 89 -4.83 1.07 -3.34
C GLU A 89 -3.44 0.94 -2.71
N PHE A 90 -3.33 0.16 -1.63
CA PHE A 90 -2.11 -0.31 -0.96
C PHE A 90 -0.90 0.64 -1.03
N GLY A 91 -1.10 1.88 -0.56
CA GLY A 91 -0.10 2.92 -0.56
C GLY A 91 -0.55 4.16 0.21
N THR A 92 -0.08 5.33 -0.21
CA THR A 92 -0.54 6.63 0.31
C THR A 92 -1.97 6.92 -0.17
N ASP A 93 -2.76 7.61 0.66
CA ASP A 93 -4.11 8.03 0.32
C ASP A 93 -4.14 9.06 -0.81
N VAL A 94 -4.66 8.64 -1.96
CA VAL A 94 -4.57 9.36 -3.23
C VAL A 94 -5.38 10.66 -3.26
N ASP A 95 -6.33 10.83 -2.35
CA ASP A 95 -7.15 12.04 -2.22
C ASP A 95 -6.52 13.07 -1.26
N ARG A 96 -5.34 12.77 -0.69
CA ARG A 96 -4.64 13.59 0.32
C ARG A 96 -3.15 13.71 0.05
N VAL A 97 -2.76 13.73 -1.23
CA VAL A 97 -1.36 13.88 -1.65
C VAL A 97 -1.05 15.25 -2.26
N HIS A 98 0.19 15.69 -2.08
CA HIS A 98 0.82 16.83 -2.73
C HIS A 98 1.87 16.38 -3.76
N ALA A 99 1.68 15.19 -4.33
CA ALA A 99 2.61 14.61 -5.28
C ALA A 99 2.75 15.43 -6.57
N VAL A 100 3.97 15.45 -7.11
CA VAL A 100 4.30 16.06 -8.41
C VAL A 100 4.38 14.99 -9.50
N GLU A 101 4.42 15.41 -10.76
CA GLU A 101 4.67 14.48 -11.86
C GLU A 101 6.06 13.83 -11.73
N PRO A 102 6.21 12.56 -12.13
CA PRO A 102 5.19 11.68 -12.73
C PRO A 102 4.35 10.87 -11.73
N ALA A 103 4.60 10.96 -10.42
CA ALA A 103 3.85 10.21 -9.41
C ALA A 103 2.38 10.64 -9.35
N LYS A 104 2.11 11.93 -9.56
CA LYS A 104 0.78 12.52 -9.60
C LYS A 104 -0.16 11.82 -10.59
N ALA A 105 0.31 11.48 -11.80
CA ALA A 105 -0.49 10.75 -12.79
C ALA A 105 -0.98 9.39 -12.25
N GLY A 106 -0.11 8.65 -11.55
CA GLY A 106 -0.48 7.36 -10.93
C GLY A 106 -1.55 7.51 -9.85
N TYR A 107 -1.45 8.54 -9.01
CA TYR A 107 -2.48 8.86 -8.02
C TYR A 107 -3.81 9.28 -8.68
N ALA A 108 -3.76 10.05 -9.77
CA ALA A 108 -4.95 10.47 -10.51
C ALA A 108 -5.73 9.28 -11.09
N ILE A 109 -5.03 8.24 -11.57
CA ILE A 109 -5.67 7.00 -12.03
C ILE A 109 -6.45 6.33 -10.90
N LYS A 110 -5.84 6.19 -9.72
CA LYS A 110 -6.50 5.59 -8.55
C LYS A 110 -7.69 6.41 -8.08
N ALA A 111 -7.55 7.74 -8.00
CA ALA A 111 -8.65 8.65 -7.68
C ALA A 111 -9.82 8.50 -8.66
N LYS A 112 -9.55 8.38 -9.97
CA LYS A 112 -10.58 8.09 -10.99
C LYS A 112 -11.30 6.76 -10.71
N ILE A 113 -10.58 5.71 -10.34
CA ILE A 113 -11.20 4.43 -9.95
C ILE A 113 -12.07 4.59 -8.70
N ARG A 114 -11.62 5.32 -7.67
CA ARG A 114 -12.45 5.61 -6.48
C ARG A 114 -13.75 6.30 -6.86
N ARG A 115 -13.68 7.36 -7.68
CA ARG A 115 -14.88 8.06 -8.16
C ARG A 115 -15.83 7.17 -8.95
N LEU A 116 -15.30 6.26 -9.77
CA LEU A 116 -16.11 5.29 -10.52
C LEU A 116 -16.82 4.30 -9.60
N VAL A 117 -16.10 3.73 -8.61
CA VAL A 117 -16.67 2.83 -7.60
C VAL A 117 -17.81 3.49 -6.83
N GLU A 118 -17.60 4.73 -6.39
CA GLU A 118 -18.59 5.53 -5.66
C GLU A 118 -19.81 5.86 -6.53
N ALA A 119 -19.60 6.31 -7.77
CA ALA A 119 -20.68 6.65 -8.70
C ALA A 119 -21.56 5.44 -9.03
N GLU A 120 -20.97 4.24 -9.11
CA GLU A 120 -21.70 3.00 -9.33
C GLU A 120 -22.43 2.46 -8.09
N GLY A 121 -22.24 3.10 -6.93
CA GLY A 121 -22.83 2.69 -5.66
C GLY A 121 -22.30 1.36 -5.14
N ILE A 122 -21.06 1.00 -5.51
CA ILE A 122 -20.43 -0.25 -5.09
C ILE A 122 -19.91 -0.09 -3.65
N PRO A 123 -20.29 -0.97 -2.71
CA PRO A 123 -19.72 -0.97 -1.35
C PRO A 123 -18.20 -1.12 -1.38
N TYR A 124 -17.45 -0.26 -0.69
CA TYR A 124 -15.99 -0.25 -0.80
C TYR A 124 -15.25 -0.13 0.53
N THR A 125 -13.96 -0.48 0.50
CA THR A 125 -12.96 -0.04 1.50
C THR A 125 -11.68 0.29 0.75
N TYR A 126 -11.15 1.50 0.93
CA TYR A 126 -9.87 1.88 0.34
C TYR A 126 -8.75 1.68 1.37
N VAL A 127 -7.76 0.85 1.05
CA VAL A 127 -6.69 0.53 2.00
C VAL A 127 -5.49 1.45 1.77
N ALA A 128 -5.30 2.41 2.66
CA ALA A 128 -4.11 3.26 2.72
C ALA A 128 -3.07 2.60 3.63
N SER A 129 -2.32 1.64 3.07
CA SER A 129 -1.33 0.85 3.81
C SER A 129 0.03 1.55 3.96
N ASN A 130 0.21 2.72 3.36
CA ASN A 130 1.45 3.48 3.35
C ASN A 130 2.62 2.71 2.74
N SER A 131 3.83 2.80 3.30
CA SER A 131 5.05 2.25 2.71
C SER A 131 5.24 0.77 3.09
N PHE A 132 5.51 -0.07 2.09
CA PHE A 132 5.77 -1.50 2.27
C PHE A 132 7.15 -1.70 2.92
N GLY A 133 7.19 -2.31 4.10
CA GLY A 133 8.40 -2.46 4.90
C GLY A 133 9.54 -3.09 4.12
N SER A 134 9.28 -4.20 3.42
CA SER A 134 10.30 -4.90 2.61
C SER A 134 10.83 -4.09 1.43
N TYR A 135 10.11 -3.08 0.97
CA TYR A 135 10.55 -2.23 -0.14
C TYR A 135 11.43 -1.07 0.33
N TYR A 136 11.07 -0.46 1.46
CA TYR A 136 11.68 0.80 1.91
C TYR A 136 12.77 0.61 2.97
N LEU A 137 12.61 -0.35 3.89
CA LEU A 137 13.52 -0.51 5.04
C LEU A 137 14.86 -1.16 4.71
N PRO A 138 14.96 -2.21 3.84
CA PRO A 138 16.23 -2.87 3.56
C PRO A 138 17.29 -1.98 2.92
N THR A 139 16.91 -0.80 2.43
CA THR A 139 17.81 0.16 1.80
C THR A 139 17.76 1.53 2.49
N LEU A 140 16.98 1.68 3.57
CA LEU A 140 16.60 2.97 4.15
C LEU A 140 16.16 3.98 3.08
N SER A 141 15.40 3.50 2.09
CA SER A 141 14.88 4.28 0.96
C SER A 141 15.97 5.00 0.16
N GLN A 142 17.21 4.49 0.19
CA GLN A 142 18.32 5.06 -0.56
C GLN A 142 18.27 4.59 -2.02
N PRO A 143 18.38 5.50 -3.01
CA PRO A 143 18.46 5.13 -4.41
C PRO A 143 19.63 4.17 -4.67
N GLU A 144 19.40 3.13 -5.47
CA GLU A 144 20.41 2.15 -5.93
C GLU A 144 21.11 1.33 -4.83
N ALA A 145 20.76 1.52 -3.57
CA ALA A 145 21.27 0.71 -2.48
C ALA A 145 20.67 -0.71 -2.53
N THR A 146 21.47 -1.70 -2.15
CA THR A 146 21.06 -3.11 -2.06
C THR A 146 21.04 -3.64 -0.62
N ALA A 147 21.47 -2.80 0.34
CA ALA A 147 21.48 -3.07 1.77
C ALA A 147 21.41 -1.72 2.53
N PRO A 148 21.14 -1.71 3.85
CA PRO A 148 21.10 -0.46 4.60
C PRO A 148 22.47 0.23 4.59
N PRO A 149 22.54 1.56 4.39
CA PRO A 149 23.80 2.29 4.29
C PRO A 149 24.62 2.20 5.59
N ARG A 150 25.94 2.05 5.48
CA ARG A 150 26.86 1.97 6.65
C ARG A 150 27.88 3.10 6.76
N ASP A 151 27.92 4.01 5.79
CA ASP A 151 28.85 5.16 5.79
C ASP A 151 28.13 6.50 5.63
N LYS A 152 27.24 6.59 4.64
CA LYS A 152 26.57 7.82 4.23
C LYS A 152 25.11 7.56 3.89
N VAL A 153 24.24 8.50 4.25
CA VAL A 153 22.81 8.45 3.96
C VAL A 153 22.33 9.79 3.41
N VAL A 154 21.53 9.75 2.35
CA VAL A 154 20.86 10.90 1.76
C VAL A 154 19.48 11.07 2.40
N ILE A 155 19.20 12.28 2.87
CA ILE A 155 17.94 12.66 3.51
C ILE A 155 17.29 13.74 2.64
N LEU A 156 16.05 13.51 2.22
CA LEU A 156 15.29 14.48 1.43
C LEU A 156 14.65 15.53 2.36
N GLY A 157 14.70 16.80 1.94
CA GLY A 157 14.24 17.91 2.76
C GLY A 157 15.06 18.06 4.04
N ASP A 158 14.38 18.33 5.16
CA ASP A 158 14.98 18.40 6.49
C ASP A 158 14.99 17.04 7.22
N GLY A 159 14.34 16.02 6.65
CA GLY A 159 14.23 14.68 7.22
C GLY A 159 13.26 14.53 8.39
N ASN A 160 12.38 15.51 8.65
CA ASN A 160 11.49 15.52 9.81
C ASN A 160 10.06 15.06 9.50
N ALA A 161 9.62 15.14 8.25
CA ALA A 161 8.32 14.59 7.86
C ALA A 161 8.25 13.09 8.19
N LYS A 162 7.14 12.65 8.79
CA LYS A 162 6.94 11.25 9.17
C LYS A 162 6.41 10.45 7.99
N ALA A 163 6.92 9.24 7.86
CA ALA A 163 6.43 8.19 6.99
C ALA A 163 6.06 6.96 7.83
N VAL A 164 5.25 6.08 7.27
CA VAL A 164 4.74 4.89 7.93
C VAL A 164 5.20 3.65 7.15
N PHE A 165 5.89 2.75 7.83
CA PHE A 165 6.51 1.56 7.21
C PHE A 165 5.89 0.27 7.76
N ASN A 166 5.04 -0.39 7.00
CA ASN A 166 4.30 -1.57 7.44
C ASN A 166 4.78 -2.84 6.76
N ASN A 167 5.03 -3.89 7.53
CA ASN A 167 5.30 -5.21 6.97
C ASN A 167 4.06 -5.77 6.26
N GLU A 168 4.29 -6.45 5.15
CA GLU A 168 3.27 -6.93 4.22
C GLU A 168 2.29 -7.91 4.88
N ASP A 169 2.76 -8.75 5.81
CA ASP A 169 1.90 -9.67 6.56
C ASP A 169 0.87 -8.90 7.42
N GLY A 170 1.30 -7.77 8.00
CA GLY A 170 0.43 -6.88 8.75
C GLY A 170 -0.58 -6.18 7.84
N ILE A 171 -0.13 -5.71 6.67
CA ILE A 171 -1.01 -5.12 5.64
C ILE A 171 -2.10 -6.12 5.24
N GLY A 172 -1.72 -7.37 4.95
CA GLY A 172 -2.65 -8.44 4.60
C GLY A 172 -3.64 -8.72 5.73
N THR A 173 -3.17 -8.85 6.97
CA THR A 173 -4.01 -9.12 8.14
C THR A 173 -5.07 -8.04 8.36
N TYR A 174 -4.67 -6.77 8.36
CA TYR A 174 -5.62 -5.66 8.52
C TYR A 174 -6.59 -5.56 7.35
N THR A 175 -6.12 -5.81 6.13
CA THR A 175 -6.97 -5.84 4.93
C THR A 175 -8.06 -6.89 5.05
N ILE A 176 -7.72 -8.12 5.45
CA ILE A 176 -8.70 -9.21 5.62
C ILE A 176 -9.67 -8.92 6.76
N LYS A 177 -9.20 -8.40 7.90
CA LYS A 177 -10.11 -8.02 9.00
C LYS A 177 -11.13 -6.95 8.60
N ALA A 178 -10.83 -6.13 7.61
CA ALA A 178 -11.68 -5.05 7.16
C ALA A 178 -12.74 -5.43 6.11
N VAL A 179 -12.68 -6.63 5.50
CA VAL A 179 -13.52 -6.95 4.33
C VAL A 179 -15.01 -7.03 4.63
N ASP A 180 -15.38 -7.47 5.83
CA ASP A 180 -16.76 -7.60 6.29
C ASP A 180 -17.08 -6.75 7.53
N ASP A 181 -16.10 -6.01 8.05
CA ASP A 181 -16.32 -5.09 9.17
C ASP A 181 -17.24 -3.92 8.75
N PRO A 182 -18.37 -3.68 9.42
CA PRO A 182 -19.24 -2.55 9.10
C PRO A 182 -18.59 -1.18 9.37
N ARG A 183 -17.58 -1.10 10.25
CA ARG A 183 -16.86 0.14 10.58
C ARG A 183 -15.97 0.63 9.43
N THR A 184 -15.62 -0.25 8.49
CA THR A 184 -14.78 0.06 7.33
C THR A 184 -15.58 0.19 6.02
N LEU A 185 -16.90 0.00 6.08
CA LEU A 185 -17.79 0.12 4.93
C LEU A 185 -17.83 1.56 4.42
N ASN A 186 -17.49 1.75 3.16
CA ASN A 186 -17.40 3.04 2.47
C ASN A 186 -16.43 4.02 3.16
N LYS A 187 -15.32 3.48 3.67
CA LYS A 187 -14.26 4.23 4.37
C LYS A 187 -12.90 3.97 3.76
N ILE A 188 -11.96 4.86 4.09
CA ILE A 188 -10.53 4.63 3.95
C ILE A 188 -10.05 3.96 5.24
N LEU A 189 -9.44 2.77 5.11
CA LEU A 189 -8.73 2.10 6.19
C LEU A 189 -7.25 2.54 6.13
N TYR A 190 -6.83 3.34 7.09
CA TYR A 190 -5.43 3.73 7.24
C TYR A 190 -4.72 2.71 8.11
N ILE A 191 -3.54 2.24 7.68
CA ILE A 191 -2.67 1.39 8.50
C ILE A 191 -1.51 2.27 8.94
N LYS A 192 -1.64 2.89 10.12
CA LYS A 192 -0.69 3.84 10.70
C LYS A 192 -0.38 3.51 12.15
N PRO A 193 0.18 2.32 12.43
CA PRO A 193 0.58 1.99 13.79
C PRO A 193 1.69 2.94 14.29
N PRO A 194 1.61 3.43 15.54
CA PRO A 194 2.61 4.35 16.10
C PRO A 194 4.04 3.81 16.07
N ALA A 195 4.23 2.51 16.34
CA ALA A 195 5.56 1.88 16.38
C ALA A 195 6.21 1.71 15.00
N ASN A 196 5.53 2.10 13.92
CA ASN A 196 6.03 2.05 12.55
C ASN A 196 6.04 3.43 11.86
N THR A 197 5.80 4.50 12.62
CA THR A 197 5.72 5.87 12.11
C THR A 197 6.97 6.64 12.50
N TYR A 198 7.86 6.89 11.54
CA TYR A 198 9.16 7.52 11.76
C TYR A 198 9.47 8.57 10.72
N SER A 199 10.24 9.58 11.10
CA SER A 199 10.92 10.43 10.13
C SER A 199 12.21 9.75 9.65
N MET A 200 12.77 10.22 8.53
CA MET A 200 14.07 9.72 8.05
C MET A 200 15.18 9.97 9.08
N ASN A 201 15.16 11.10 9.78
CA ASN A 201 16.12 11.39 10.85
C ASN A 201 16.04 10.37 12.00
N GLU A 202 14.84 10.00 12.42
CA GLU A 202 14.65 9.01 13.47
C GLU A 202 15.04 7.62 13.01
N LEU A 203 14.66 7.24 11.79
CA LEU A 203 14.98 5.96 11.20
C LEU A 203 16.49 5.76 11.09
N VAL A 204 17.22 6.77 10.60
CA VAL A 204 18.69 6.78 10.56
C VAL A 204 19.27 6.70 11.97
N SER A 205 18.75 7.46 12.92
CA SER A 205 19.23 7.41 14.31
C SER A 205 19.03 6.04 14.95
N TRP A 206 17.93 5.35 14.62
CA TRP A 206 17.69 3.97 15.02
C TRP A 206 18.71 3.02 14.40
N TRP A 207 18.97 3.16 13.11
CA TRP A 207 19.95 2.35 12.41
C TRP A 207 21.38 2.55 12.94
N GLU A 208 21.81 3.80 13.17
CA GLU A 208 23.11 4.14 13.76
C GLU A 208 23.33 3.48 15.12
N ARG A 209 22.27 3.44 15.96
CA ARG A 209 22.32 2.72 17.26
C ARG A 209 22.52 1.22 17.08
N LYS A 210 21.84 0.60 16.11
CA LYS A 210 21.95 -0.84 15.83
C LYS A 210 23.34 -1.23 15.33
N ILE A 211 23.94 -0.43 14.47
CA ILE A 211 25.29 -0.72 13.92
C ILE A 211 26.44 -0.16 14.77
N GLY A 212 26.15 0.60 15.83
CA GLY A 212 27.16 1.23 16.69
C GLY A 212 28.02 2.27 15.97
N LYS A 213 27.50 2.91 14.91
CA LYS A 213 28.25 3.86 14.06
C LYS A 213 27.34 4.99 13.58
N THR A 214 27.80 6.23 13.75
CA THR A 214 27.17 7.43 13.17
C THR A 214 27.44 7.51 11.66
N LEU A 215 26.43 7.83 10.88
CA LEU A 215 26.53 7.99 9.43
C LEU A 215 26.73 9.46 9.03
N GLU A 216 27.40 9.70 7.91
CA GLU A 216 27.36 11.00 7.25
C GLU A 216 25.96 11.24 6.69
N ARG A 217 25.24 12.22 7.23
CA ARG A 217 23.90 12.60 6.76
C ARG A 217 24.01 13.75 5.76
N VAL A 218 23.55 13.53 4.53
CA VAL A 218 23.52 14.54 3.48
C VAL A 218 22.09 14.93 3.15
N TYR A 219 21.76 16.19 3.40
CA TYR A 219 20.42 16.72 3.16
C TYR A 219 20.30 17.28 1.74
N VAL A 220 19.21 16.95 1.07
CA VAL A 220 18.86 17.47 -0.25
C VAL A 220 17.61 18.32 -0.13
N LEU A 221 17.76 19.64 -0.28
CA LEU A 221 16.67 20.60 -0.17
C LEU A 221 15.54 20.29 -1.15
N GLU A 222 14.29 20.58 -0.76
CA GLU A 222 13.10 20.32 -1.60
C GLU A 222 13.25 20.91 -3.01
N GLU A 223 13.75 22.14 -3.14
CA GLU A 223 13.98 22.77 -4.44
C GLU A 223 14.92 21.94 -5.32
N GLN A 224 15.98 21.36 -4.73
CA GLN A 224 16.90 20.50 -5.45
C GLN A 224 16.25 19.15 -5.80
N VAL A 225 15.42 18.58 -4.91
CA VAL A 225 14.64 17.36 -5.20
C VAL A 225 13.72 17.61 -6.40
N LEU A 226 13.00 18.73 -6.43
CA LEU A 226 12.12 19.10 -7.54
C LEU A 226 12.89 19.32 -8.84
N LYS A 227 14.06 19.97 -8.81
CA LYS A 227 14.95 20.09 -9.98
C LYS A 227 15.41 18.73 -10.48
N ASN A 228 15.76 17.81 -9.58
CA ASN A 228 16.19 16.45 -9.93
C ASN A 228 15.04 15.64 -10.57
N ILE A 229 13.79 15.85 -10.14
CA ILE A 229 12.60 15.25 -10.77
C ILE A 229 12.40 15.79 -12.19
N GLN A 230 12.59 17.09 -12.40
CA GLN A 230 12.38 17.77 -13.69
C GLN A 230 13.50 17.57 -14.71
N ALA A 231 14.74 17.37 -14.24
CA ALA A 231 15.90 17.22 -15.11
C ALA A 231 15.84 15.89 -15.88
N CYS A 232 15.20 15.88 -17.06
CA CYS A 232 15.11 14.69 -17.91
C CYS A 232 15.48 15.01 -19.37
N PRO A 233 16.53 14.37 -19.91
CA PRO A 233 16.70 14.22 -21.35
C PRO A 233 15.73 13.13 -21.87
N ILE A 234 15.02 13.44 -22.96
CA ILE A 234 14.00 12.58 -23.63
C ILE A 234 14.53 11.19 -24.06
N ILE A 235 15.83 10.92 -23.97
CA ILE A 235 16.51 9.82 -24.68
C ILE A 235 16.79 8.58 -23.79
N LEU A 236 16.57 8.64 -22.46
CA LEU A 236 16.88 7.54 -21.52
C LEU A 236 15.66 6.93 -20.80
N GLN A 237 14.49 7.04 -21.41
CA GLN A 237 13.17 6.98 -20.75
C GLN A 237 12.91 5.81 -19.80
N ARG A 238 13.22 4.54 -20.09
CA ARG A 238 12.65 3.43 -19.29
C ARG A 238 13.26 3.22 -17.89
N ARG A 239 14.59 3.28 -17.75
CA ARG A 239 15.26 3.08 -16.44
C ARG A 239 15.16 4.34 -15.58
N TRP A 240 15.24 5.51 -16.22
CA TRP A 240 15.19 6.80 -15.56
C TRP A 240 13.77 7.26 -15.22
N LEU A 241 12.75 6.90 -16.00
CA LEU A 241 11.34 7.15 -15.62
C LEU A 241 10.98 6.42 -14.33
N ARG A 242 11.47 5.20 -14.12
CA ARG A 242 11.29 4.51 -12.83
C ARG A 242 11.94 5.30 -11.70
N ALA A 243 13.18 5.74 -11.87
CA ALA A 243 13.89 6.52 -10.85
C ALA A 243 13.21 7.86 -10.54
N THR A 244 12.74 8.61 -11.55
CA THR A 244 12.02 9.88 -11.34
C THR A 244 10.63 9.68 -10.74
N CYS A 245 9.92 8.61 -11.10
CA CYS A 245 8.69 8.20 -10.40
C CYS A 245 8.95 7.95 -8.91
N PHE A 246 9.98 7.18 -8.57
CA PHE A 246 10.32 6.93 -7.17
C PHE A 246 10.73 8.20 -6.45
N LEU A 247 11.50 9.08 -7.07
CA LEU A 247 11.88 10.35 -6.44
C LEU A 247 10.68 11.27 -6.21
N ALA A 248 9.71 11.31 -7.14
CA ALA A 248 8.46 12.05 -6.96
C ALA A 248 7.57 11.45 -5.85
N LEU A 249 7.54 10.11 -5.73
CA LEU A 249 6.87 9.43 -4.61
C LEU A 249 7.58 9.73 -3.28
N TYR A 250 8.91 9.67 -3.26
CA TYR A 250 9.72 9.96 -2.08
C TYR A 250 9.61 11.43 -1.66
N HIS A 251 9.44 12.36 -2.60
CA HIS A 251 9.12 13.76 -2.30
C HIS A 251 7.76 13.86 -1.60
N SER A 252 6.70 13.24 -2.13
CA SER A 252 5.38 13.21 -1.49
C SER A 252 5.43 12.61 -0.07
N ILE A 253 6.16 11.51 0.11
CA ILE A 253 6.22 10.80 1.40
C ILE A 253 7.15 11.52 2.39
N PHE A 254 8.42 11.75 2.04
CA PHE A 254 9.47 12.18 2.97
C PHE A 254 9.69 13.69 3.05
N VAL A 255 9.11 14.46 2.13
CA VAL A 255 9.19 15.93 2.15
C VAL A 255 7.83 16.55 2.44
N LYS A 256 6.78 16.15 1.72
CA LYS A 256 5.41 16.68 1.96
C LYS A 256 4.73 16.02 3.16
N GLY A 257 5.19 14.83 3.57
CA GLY A 257 4.63 14.11 4.71
C GLY A 257 3.23 13.58 4.45
N ASP A 258 2.88 13.24 3.20
CA ASP A 258 1.50 12.93 2.78
C ASP A 258 0.90 11.68 3.44
N GLN A 259 1.69 10.90 4.18
CA GLN A 259 1.19 9.78 4.99
C GLN A 259 0.73 10.22 6.39
N THR A 260 1.10 11.43 6.82
CA THR A 260 0.95 11.87 8.22
C THR A 260 0.56 13.33 8.42
N ASN A 261 0.47 14.14 7.37
CA ASN A 261 0.20 15.58 7.40
C ASN A 261 -1.29 15.98 7.54
N PHE A 262 -2.16 15.02 7.87
CA PHE A 262 -3.58 15.26 8.13
C PHE A 262 -4.08 14.39 9.29
N GLU A 263 -5.19 14.82 9.89
CA GLU A 263 -5.91 14.05 10.91
C GLU A 263 -6.92 13.11 10.24
N ILE A 264 -7.01 11.87 10.72
CA ILE A 264 -8.01 10.91 10.22
C ILE A 264 -9.33 11.21 10.92
N GLU A 265 -10.31 11.69 10.16
CA GLU A 265 -11.65 11.89 10.70
C GLU A 265 -12.55 10.68 10.43
N PRO A 266 -13.42 10.29 11.39
CA PRO A 266 -14.40 9.22 11.20
C PRO A 266 -15.34 9.43 10.01
N SER A 267 -15.47 10.67 9.52
CA SER A 267 -16.29 11.02 8.36
C SER A 267 -15.81 10.30 7.08
N PHE A 268 -14.49 10.13 6.91
CA PHE A 268 -13.90 9.52 5.71
C PHE A 268 -13.06 8.27 5.98
N GLY A 269 -12.50 8.08 7.17
CA GLY A 269 -11.64 6.95 7.43
C GLY A 269 -11.46 6.56 8.89
N VAL A 270 -10.72 5.48 9.07
CA VAL A 270 -10.50 4.81 10.36
C VAL A 270 -9.07 4.23 10.39
N GLU A 271 -8.45 4.18 11.56
CA GLU A 271 -7.10 3.62 11.74
C GLU A 271 -7.17 2.14 12.15
N ALA A 272 -6.42 1.29 11.47
CA ALA A 272 -6.51 -0.15 11.58
C ALA A 272 -6.01 -0.70 12.92
N SER A 273 -4.90 -0.18 13.45
CA SER A 273 -4.35 -0.63 14.74
C SER A 273 -5.25 -0.24 15.93
N GLU A 274 -6.00 0.86 15.82
CA GLU A 274 -7.05 1.25 16.78
C GLU A 274 -8.29 0.34 16.66
N LEU A 275 -8.70 -0.01 15.44
CA LEU A 275 -9.87 -0.89 15.20
C LEU A 275 -9.63 -2.34 15.60
N TYR A 276 -8.39 -2.82 15.49
CA TYR A 276 -7.99 -4.20 15.71
C TYR A 276 -6.73 -4.27 16.61
N PRO A 277 -6.84 -3.89 17.90
CA PRO A 277 -5.70 -3.83 18.82
C PRO A 277 -5.10 -5.21 19.15
N ASP A 278 -5.79 -6.30 18.79
CA ASP A 278 -5.32 -7.67 18.93
C ASP A 278 -4.30 -8.09 17.85
N VAL A 279 -4.23 -7.34 16.74
CA VAL A 279 -3.30 -7.63 15.64
C VAL A 279 -1.88 -7.27 16.06
N LYS A 280 -1.03 -8.29 16.15
CA LYS A 280 0.41 -8.10 16.27
C LYS A 280 0.99 -7.80 14.89
N TYR A 281 1.73 -6.71 14.78
CA TYR A 281 2.46 -6.33 13.58
C TYR A 281 3.97 -6.29 13.87
N MET A 282 4.77 -6.60 12.86
CA MET A 282 6.22 -6.44 12.95
C MET A 282 6.56 -4.95 13.02
N THR A 283 7.37 -4.58 14.01
CA THR A 283 7.82 -3.20 14.15
C THR A 283 8.97 -2.88 13.20
N VAL A 284 9.18 -1.60 12.88
CA VAL A 284 10.38 -1.17 12.13
C VAL A 284 11.66 -1.60 12.83
N ASP A 285 11.69 -1.53 14.16
CA ASP A 285 12.82 -1.95 14.99
C ASP A 285 13.17 -3.44 14.76
N GLN A 286 12.16 -4.32 14.81
CA GLN A 286 12.30 -5.75 14.55
C GLN A 286 12.69 -6.05 13.10
N CYS A 287 12.22 -5.26 12.14
CA CYS A 287 12.62 -5.39 10.74
C CYS A 287 14.11 -5.05 10.57
N LEU A 288 14.55 -3.95 11.17
CA LEU A 288 15.95 -3.51 11.07
C LEU A 288 16.94 -4.47 11.76
N ASP A 289 16.52 -5.21 12.78
CA ASP A 289 17.35 -6.24 13.42
C ASP A 289 17.78 -7.36 12.47
N GLN A 290 17.06 -7.57 11.37
CA GLN A 290 17.38 -8.61 10.38
C GLN A 290 18.61 -8.27 9.54
N PHE A 291 19.12 -7.03 9.61
CA PHE A 291 20.25 -6.54 8.80
C PHE A 291 21.54 -6.30 9.61
N VAL A 292 21.50 -6.57 10.92
CA VAL A 292 22.63 -6.36 11.85
C VAL A 292 23.50 -7.60 11.93
#